data_AF-A0A9D6IRS8-F1
#
_entry.id   AF-A0A9D6IRS8-F1
#
_cell.length_a   1.000
_cell.length_b   1.000
_cell.length_c   1.000
_cell.angle_alpha   90.00
_cell.angle_beta   90.00
_cell.angle_gamma   90.00
#
_symmetry.space_group_name_H-M   'P 1'
#
loop_
_entity.id
_entity.type
_entity.pdbx_description
1 polymer ?
#
loop_
_entity_poly.entity_id
_entity_poly.type
_entity_poly.pdbx_seq_one_letter_code
_entity_poly.pdbx_strand_id
1 'polypeptide(L)' 'MKRNAANTITIAARGDEIEVSINGDRIGKATSSLRPSGTIGLFVSGGGTVEYSDVKIAPAR' A
#
# COMPACT_ATOMS: atom_id res chain seq x y z
N MET A 1 2.28 -1.41 13.18
CA MET A 1 1.36 -2.51 12.78
C MET A 1 0.83 -3.21 14.02
N LYS A 2 -0.47 -3.50 14.06
CA LYS A 2 -1.12 -4.24 15.15
C LYS A 2 -1.40 -5.67 14.71
N ARG A 3 -1.12 -6.66 15.56
CA ARG A 3 -1.46 -8.08 15.31
C ARG A 3 -2.93 -8.32 15.60
N ASN A 4 -3.59 -9.17 14.80
CA ASN A 4 -5.00 -9.56 14.95
C ASN A 4 -5.97 -8.36 15.08
N ALA A 5 -5.67 -7.26 14.38
CA ALA A 5 -6.48 -6.06 14.37
C ALA A 5 -6.46 -5.43 12.97
N ALA A 6 -7.48 -4.63 12.66
CA ALA A 6 -7.50 -3.84 11.43
C ALA A 6 -6.33 -2.85 11.40
N ASN A 7 -5.67 -2.75 10.25
CA ASN A 7 -4.63 -1.75 9.99
C ASN A 7 -4.98 -1.01 8.69
N THR A 8 -4.77 0.31 8.69
CA THR A 8 -4.91 1.12 7.48
C THR A 8 -3.58 1.14 6.75
N ILE A 9 -3.55 0.71 5.50
CA ILE A 9 -2.37 0.79 4.63
C ILE A 9 -2.62 1.88 3.59
N THR A 10 -1.70 2.82 3.48
CA THR A 10 -1.73 3.85 2.43
C THR A 10 -0.47 3.74 1.59
N ILE A 11 -0.64 3.60 0.29
CA ILE A 11 0.44 3.60 -0.71
C ILE A 11 0.24 4.83 -1.58
N ALA A 12 1.26 5.68 -1.70
CA ALA A 12 1.26 6.85 -2.56
C ALA A 12 2.37 6.73 -3.61
N ALA A 13 2.00 6.71 -4.89
CA ALA A 13 2.94 6.75 -6.01
C ALA A 13 2.83 8.10 -6.72
N ARG A 14 3.94 8.85 -6.77
CA ARG A 14 4.03 10.22 -7.34
C ARG A 14 5.28 10.32 -8.20
N GLY A 15 5.10 10.27 -9.52
CA GLY A 15 6.23 10.16 -10.45
C GLY A 15 7.05 8.91 -10.12
N ASP A 16 8.35 9.09 -9.87
CA ASP A 16 9.25 8.00 -9.52
C ASP A 16 9.22 7.63 -8.02
N GLU A 17 8.52 8.39 -7.18
CA GLU A 17 8.47 8.15 -5.73
C GLU A 17 7.31 7.26 -5.33
N ILE A 18 7.59 6.26 -4.50
CA ILE A 18 6.59 5.41 -3.85
C ILE A 18 6.80 5.49 -2.34
N GLU A 19 5.76 5.89 -1.60
CA GLU A 19 5.75 5.93 -0.14
C GLU A 19 4.68 5.00 0.42
N VAL A 20 5.00 4.31 1.53
CA VAL A 20 4.09 3.40 2.21
C VAL A 20 3.97 3.80 3.67
N SER A 21 2.74 3.83 4.17
CA SER A 21 2.43 4.04 5.59
C SER A 21 1.45 2.99 6.12
N ILE A 22 1.57 2.68 7.42
CA ILE A 22 0.65 1.81 8.15
C ILE A 22 0.15 2.57 9.37
N ASN A 23 -1.17 2.72 9.49
CA ASN A 23 -1.83 3.47 10.55
C ASN A 23 -1.34 4.93 10.67
N GLY A 24 -0.98 5.55 9.55
CA GLY A 24 -0.46 6.92 9.48
C GLY A 24 1.06 7.03 9.66
N ASP A 25 1.72 5.99 10.20
CA ASP A 25 3.17 5.98 10.36
C ASP A 25 3.84 5.60 9.04
N ARG A 26 4.75 6.43 8.54
CA ARG A 26 5.56 6.12 7.36
C ARG A 26 6.51 4.97 7.68
N ILE A 27 6.41 3.89 6.90
CA ILE A 27 7.23 2.69 7.06
C ILE A 27 8.30 2.52 5.97
N GLY A 28 8.14 3.19 4.82
CA GLY A 28 9.09 3.05 3.72
C GLY A 28 8.92 4.08 2.62
N LYS A 29 10.00 4.27 1.85
CA LYS A 29 10.06 5.08 0.63
C LYS A 29 11.00 4.41 -0.36
N ALA A 30 10.62 4.41 -1.63
CA ALA A 30 11.45 3.97 -2.74
C ALA A 30 11.37 4.98 -3.89
N THR A 31 12.40 5.00 -4.74
CA THR A 31 12.43 5.77 -5.99
C THR A 31 12.75 4.83 -7.15
N SER A 32 11.91 4.81 -8.19
CA SER A 32 12.08 3.96 -9.37
C SER A 32 11.29 4.50 -10.57
N SER A 33 11.94 4.52 -11.74
CA SER A 33 11.33 4.90 -13.03
C SER A 33 11.06 3.70 -13.95
N LEU A 34 11.38 2.48 -13.51
CA LEU A 34 11.32 1.27 -14.36
C LEU A 34 9.89 0.91 -14.80
N ARG A 35 8.90 1.19 -13.95
CA ARG A 35 7.49 0.89 -14.20
C ARG A 35 6.62 2.07 -13.75
N PRO A 36 6.40 3.07 -14.62
CA PRO A 36 5.63 4.26 -14.28
C PRO A 36 4.12 3.98 -14.14
N SER A 37 3.64 2.81 -14.57
CA SER A 37 2.25 2.38 -14.43
C SER A 37 2.15 0.85 -14.30
N GLY A 38 1.03 0.39 -13.76
CA GLY A 38 0.74 -1.03 -13.52
C GLY A 38 -0.59 -1.22 -12.79
N THR A 39 -0.88 -2.47 -12.42
CA THR A 39 -2.06 -2.84 -11.66
C THR A 39 -1.82 -2.74 -10.16
N ILE A 40 -2.87 -2.46 -9.39
CA ILE A 40 -2.87 -2.59 -7.93
C ILE A 40 -3.41 -3.99 -7.60
N GLY A 41 -2.63 -4.76 -6.84
CA GLY A 41 -2.98 -6.11 -6.41
C GLY A 41 -3.08 -6.23 -4.89
N LEU A 42 -4.04 -7.00 -4.41
CA LEU A 42 -4.14 -7.44 -3.02
C LEU A 42 -3.60 -8.86 -2.93
N PHE A 43 -2.58 -9.08 -2.09
CA PHE A 43 -1.87 -10.35 -1.98
C PHE A 43 -1.83 -10.82 -0.53
N VAL A 44 -2.12 -12.10 -0.33
CA VAL A 44 -2.03 -12.80 0.96
C VAL A 44 -0.98 -13.91 0.85
N SER A 45 0.00 -13.89 1.74
CA SER A 45 0.97 -14.98 1.90
C SER A 45 0.66 -15.84 3.12
N GLY A 46 1.08 -17.10 3.09
CA GLY A 46 1.03 -17.98 4.26
C GLY A 46 -0.29 -18.69 4.52
N GLY A 47 -1.21 -18.75 3.54
CA GLY A 47 -2.42 -19.58 3.60
C GLY A 47 -3.50 -19.12 4.59
N GLY A 48 -3.33 -17.94 5.20
CA GLY A 48 -4.34 -17.34 6.06
C GLY A 48 -5.48 -16.69 5.27
N THR A 49 -6.59 -16.41 5.96
CA THR A 49 -7.65 -15.53 5.44
C THR A 49 -7.37 -14.10 5.90
N VAL A 50 -7.48 -13.13 4.99
CA VAL A 50 -7.36 -11.70 5.28
C VAL A 50 -8.59 -11.01 4.72
N GLU A 51 -9.13 -10.05 5.47
CA GLU A 51 -10.20 -9.17 5.02
C GLU A 51 -9.60 -7.82 4.60
N TYR A 52 -10.04 -7.33 3.44
CA TYR A 52 -9.73 -5.99 2.96
C TYR A 52 -11.04 -5.19 2.89
N SER A 53 -11.07 -4.05 3.56
CA SER A 53 -12.21 -3.14 3.59
C SER A 53 -11.76 -1.72 3.26
N ASP A 54 -12.72 -0.86 2.87
CA ASP A 54 -12.48 0.56 2.56
C ASP A 54 -11.39 0.83 1.50
N VAL A 55 -11.28 -0.05 0.50
CA VAL A 55 -10.29 0.09 -0.59
C VAL A 55 -10.66 1.27 -1.47
N LYS A 56 -9.79 2.29 -1.49
CA LYS A 56 -9.97 3.53 -2.26
C LYS A 56 -8.74 3.79 -3.12
N ILE A 57 -8.97 4.12 -4.39
CA ILE A 57 -7.92 4.52 -5.33
C ILE A 57 -8.27 5.93 -5.78
N ALA A 58 -7.32 6.85 -5.63
CA ALA A 58 -7.45 8.23 -6.06
C ALA A 58 -6.21 8.62 -6.89
N PRO A 59 -6.36 9.52 -7.89
CA PRO A 59 -5.21 10.14 -8.53
C PRO A 59 -4.33 10.81 -7.48
N ALA A 60 -3.02 10.68 -7.61
CA ALA A 60 -2.10 11.49 -6.84
C ALA A 60 -2.29 12.95 -7.22
N ARG A 61 -2.51 13.83 -6.23
CA ARG A 61 -2.53 15.28 -6.40
C ARG A 61 -1.13 15.85 -6.34
#